data_AF-A0A177N427-F1
#
_entry.id   AF-A0A177N427-F1
#
_cell.length_a   1.000
_cell.length_b   1.000
_cell.length_c   1.000
_cell.angle_alpha   90.00
_cell.angle_beta   90.00
_cell.angle_gamma   90.00
#
_symmetry.space_group_name_H-M   'P 1'
#
loop_
_entity.id
_entity.type
_entity.pdbx_description
1 polymer ?
#
loop_
_entity_poly.entity_id
_entity_poly.type
_entity_poly.pdbx_seq_one_letter_code
_entity_poly.pdbx_strand_id
1 'polypeptide(L)'
;MNLKVISTLILLSTSSLPTYAAIEATLTYKTPTGIALPTEVIQVWGTLSLSSSSDTFTYDPSIPSPYGIDASIFPTTGNNYNLNIFDAPFASITGSNLFVSRNCSGNFGNGCSAGEYTIEQGTSTWFQIEQPFTMTAGESRYFLLAEFTPTDGSAAPGDYIFYTAGLGIDISGLDADNNEITSEVAFIACSSGDESCAFTRTVSAVPIPTAAWLFTSGLLGLLGFSRNKQNRSA
;
A
#
# COMPACT_ATOMS: atom_id res chain seq x y z
N MET A 1 -83.42 2.20 -4.39
CA MET A 1 -82.43 3.18 -3.87
C MET A 1 -81.05 2.57 -4.13
N ASN A 2 -80.40 2.95 -5.24
CA ASN A 2 -79.19 2.28 -5.74
C ASN A 2 -77.95 2.96 -5.19
N LEU A 3 -77.22 2.27 -4.32
CA LEU A 3 -75.98 2.74 -3.70
C LEU A 3 -74.80 2.43 -4.64
N LYS A 4 -74.23 3.46 -5.29
CA LYS A 4 -72.98 3.34 -6.06
C LYS A 4 -71.80 3.44 -5.09
N VAL A 5 -71.11 2.33 -4.87
CA VAL A 5 -69.83 2.30 -4.15
C VAL A 5 -68.73 2.72 -5.13
N ILE A 6 -68.12 3.87 -4.88
CA ILE A 6 -66.95 4.36 -5.62
C ILE A 6 -65.72 3.78 -4.91
N SER A 7 -65.09 2.76 -5.49
CA SER A 7 -63.81 2.24 -5.04
C SER A 7 -62.68 3.15 -5.53
N THR A 8 -62.11 3.92 -4.61
CA THR A 8 -60.89 4.71 -4.85
C THR A 8 -59.69 3.77 -4.80
N LEU A 9 -59.02 3.60 -5.94
CA LEU A 9 -57.76 2.85 -6.06
C LEU A 9 -56.61 3.74 -5.58
N ILE A 10 -56.03 3.43 -4.42
CA ILE A 10 -54.82 4.09 -3.91
C ILE A 10 -53.62 3.38 -4.53
N LEU A 11 -52.94 4.02 -5.48
CA LEU A 11 -51.61 3.58 -5.92
C LEU A 11 -50.61 3.89 -4.80
N LEU A 12 -50.16 2.86 -4.07
CA LEU A 12 -48.96 2.97 -3.25
C LEU A 12 -47.75 3.00 -4.18
N SER A 13 -47.18 4.17 -4.41
CA SER A 13 -45.85 4.32 -5.00
C SER A 13 -44.84 3.79 -3.99
N THR A 14 -44.36 2.56 -4.18
CA THR A 14 -43.17 2.05 -3.51
C THR A 14 -41.96 2.79 -4.07
N SER A 15 -41.64 3.94 -3.49
CA SER A 15 -40.33 4.56 -3.68
C SER A 15 -39.29 3.59 -3.11
N SER A 16 -38.62 2.85 -3.98
CA SER A 16 -37.40 2.14 -3.62
C SER A 16 -36.43 3.18 -3.07
N LEU A 17 -36.11 3.08 -1.79
CA LEU A 17 -35.02 3.87 -1.22
C LEU A 17 -33.77 3.60 -2.08
N PRO A 18 -32.96 4.63 -2.38
CA PRO A 18 -31.67 4.38 -3.01
C PRO A 18 -30.90 3.41 -2.12
N THR A 19 -30.65 2.21 -2.64
CA THR A 19 -29.69 1.29 -2.02
C THR A 19 -28.32 1.88 -2.34
N TYR A 20 -27.78 2.66 -1.41
CA TYR A 20 -26.39 3.11 -1.49
C TYR A 20 -25.50 1.88 -1.49
N ALA A 21 -24.64 1.75 -2.48
CA ALA A 21 -23.74 0.62 -2.58
C ALA A 21 -22.50 0.97 -1.77
N ALA A 22 -22.17 0.16 -0.77
CA ALA A 22 -20.99 0.36 0.05
C ALA A 22 -19.73 0.56 -0.82
N ILE A 23 -18.75 1.34 -0.35
CA ILE A 23 -17.48 1.47 -1.07
C ILE A 23 -16.80 0.11 -1.12
N GLU A 24 -16.69 -0.42 -2.33
CA GLU A 24 -16.07 -1.71 -2.62
C GLU A 24 -14.76 -1.45 -3.34
N ALA A 25 -13.63 -1.64 -2.66
CA ALA A 25 -12.32 -1.41 -3.23
C ALA A 25 -11.36 -2.58 -2.98
N THR A 26 -10.50 -2.83 -3.95
CA THR A 26 -9.45 -3.86 -3.88
C THR A 26 -8.09 -3.22 -4.13
N LEU A 27 -7.10 -3.56 -3.30
CA LEU A 27 -5.71 -3.16 -3.49
C LEU A 27 -4.91 -4.37 -3.96
N THR A 28 -4.06 -4.19 -4.98
CA THR A 28 -3.14 -5.23 -5.47
C THR A 28 -1.78 -4.63 -5.81
N TYR A 29 -0.70 -5.40 -5.76
CA TYR A 29 0.60 -4.90 -6.21
C TYR A 29 0.64 -4.68 -7.73
N LYS A 30 1.17 -3.52 -8.15
CA LYS A 30 1.49 -3.24 -9.54
C LYS A 30 2.83 -3.91 -9.86
N THR A 31 2.81 -4.84 -10.82
CA THR A 31 4.00 -5.61 -11.22
C THR A 31 4.63 -6.32 -10.00
N PRO A 32 3.95 -7.33 -9.44
CA PRO A 32 4.36 -7.97 -8.20
C PRO A 32 5.75 -8.60 -8.32
N THR A 33 6.14 -9.11 -9.48
CA THR A 33 7.45 -9.75 -9.71
C THR A 33 8.33 -8.94 -10.67
N GLY A 34 9.65 -8.95 -10.46
CA GLY A 34 10.59 -8.31 -11.39
C GLY A 34 12.05 -8.59 -11.06
N ILE A 35 12.94 -8.09 -11.91
CA ILE A 35 14.39 -8.09 -11.67
C ILE A 35 14.80 -6.68 -11.28
N ALA A 36 15.68 -6.55 -10.28
CA ALA A 36 16.27 -5.28 -9.88
C ALA A 36 17.80 -5.31 -10.02
N LEU A 37 18.39 -4.12 -10.22
CA LEU A 37 19.84 -3.95 -10.08
C LEU A 37 20.22 -3.88 -8.59
N PRO A 38 21.44 -4.30 -8.20
CA PRO A 38 21.90 -4.23 -6.82
C PRO A 38 21.82 -2.83 -6.21
N THR A 39 22.03 -1.78 -6.99
CA THR A 39 22.01 -0.38 -6.53
C THR A 39 20.65 0.29 -6.74
N GLU A 40 19.63 -0.45 -7.21
CA GLU A 40 18.32 0.11 -7.55
C GLU A 40 17.50 0.39 -6.30
N VAL A 41 16.89 1.58 -6.27
CA VAL A 41 15.82 1.91 -5.34
C VAL A 41 14.54 1.23 -5.85
N ILE A 42 14.04 0.25 -5.09
CA ILE A 42 12.87 -0.52 -5.46
C ILE A 42 11.62 0.17 -4.92
N GLN A 43 10.77 0.63 -5.82
CA GLN A 43 9.47 1.19 -5.47
C GLN A 43 8.38 0.12 -5.55
N VAL A 44 7.60 0.02 -4.47
CA VAL A 44 6.44 -0.86 -4.41
C VAL A 44 5.19 -0.04 -4.67
N TRP A 45 4.62 -0.21 -5.86
CA TRP A 45 3.39 0.44 -6.25
C TRP A 45 2.20 -0.51 -6.04
N GLY A 46 1.09 0.03 -5.57
CA GLY A 46 -0.22 -0.64 -5.49
C GLY A 46 -1.19 -0.05 -6.50
N THR A 47 -2.16 -0.86 -6.94
CA THR A 47 -3.33 -0.44 -7.70
C THR A 47 -4.55 -0.58 -6.82
N LEU A 48 -5.15 0.54 -6.41
CA LEU A 48 -6.46 0.57 -5.77
C LEU A 48 -7.51 0.66 -6.88
N SER A 49 -8.47 -0.25 -6.86
CA SER A 49 -9.56 -0.30 -7.83
C SER A 49 -10.89 -0.27 -7.10
N LEU A 50 -11.76 0.69 -7.45
CA LEU A 50 -13.15 0.68 -7.01
C LEU A 50 -13.97 -0.22 -7.92
N SER A 51 -14.88 -1.00 -7.33
CA SER A 51 -15.85 -1.80 -8.08
C SER A 51 -16.74 -0.90 -8.95
N SER A 52 -17.24 -1.42 -10.07
CA SER A 52 -18.22 -0.69 -10.89
C SER A 52 -19.58 -0.52 -10.19
N SER A 53 -19.85 -1.32 -9.15
CA SER A 53 -21.01 -1.18 -8.28
C SER A 53 -20.77 -0.26 -7.08
N SER A 54 -19.53 0.17 -6.83
CA SER A 54 -19.18 0.99 -5.67
C SER A 54 -19.75 2.40 -5.79
N ASP A 55 -20.07 3.03 -4.66
CA ASP A 55 -20.22 4.48 -4.61
C ASP A 55 -18.87 5.19 -4.86
N THR A 56 -18.92 6.50 -5.10
CA THR A 56 -17.72 7.33 -5.33
C THR A 56 -16.98 7.55 -4.01
N PHE A 57 -15.69 7.22 -3.97
CA PHE A 57 -14.84 7.54 -2.82
C PHE A 57 -14.35 8.98 -2.93
N THR A 58 -14.57 9.79 -1.89
CA THR A 58 -14.09 11.18 -1.83
C THR A 58 -13.37 11.43 -0.50
N TYR A 59 -12.26 12.15 -0.58
CA TYR A 59 -11.54 12.69 0.55
C TYR A 59 -11.17 14.15 0.29
N ASP A 60 -11.78 15.06 1.05
CA ASP A 60 -11.59 16.49 0.96
C ASP A 60 -11.41 17.10 2.36
N PRO A 61 -10.18 17.43 2.77
CA PRO A 61 -9.91 18.00 4.09
C PRO A 61 -10.46 19.43 4.25
N SER A 62 -10.95 20.07 3.18
CA SER A 62 -11.61 21.38 3.25
C SER A 62 -13.06 21.30 3.74
N ILE A 63 -13.65 20.11 3.71
CA ILE A 63 -15.00 19.82 4.23
C ILE A 63 -14.88 19.43 5.71
N PRO A 64 -15.82 19.79 6.59
CA PRO A 64 -15.83 19.29 7.97
C PRO A 64 -15.72 17.77 8.05
N SER A 65 -15.12 17.28 9.13
CA SER A 65 -15.01 15.85 9.43
C SER A 65 -16.36 15.14 9.18
N PRO A 66 -16.36 14.00 8.46
CA PRO A 66 -15.22 13.13 8.15
C PRO A 66 -14.59 13.36 6.77
N TYR A 67 -14.46 14.63 6.35
CA TYR A 67 -13.72 15.03 5.13
C TYR A 67 -14.33 14.48 3.84
N GLY A 68 -15.67 14.41 3.77
CA GLY A 68 -16.39 13.94 2.57
C GLY A 68 -16.39 12.43 2.36
N ILE A 69 -15.79 11.65 3.27
CA ILE A 69 -15.86 10.19 3.23
C ILE A 69 -17.27 9.73 3.57
N ASP A 70 -17.81 8.79 2.79
CA ASP A 70 -19.13 8.21 3.02
C ASP A 70 -19.16 7.42 4.35
N ALA A 71 -20.13 7.72 5.21
CA ALA A 71 -20.22 7.09 6.52
C ALA A 71 -20.54 5.59 6.49
N SER A 72 -21.03 5.06 5.37
CA SER A 72 -21.30 3.63 5.18
C SER A 72 -20.05 2.76 5.27
N ILE A 73 -18.85 3.34 5.06
CA ILE A 73 -17.59 2.59 5.18
C ILE A 73 -17.09 2.53 6.63
N PHE A 74 -17.63 3.35 7.52
CA PHE A 74 -17.10 3.45 8.86
C PHE A 74 -17.50 2.22 9.69
N PRO A 75 -16.55 1.61 10.42
CA PRO A 75 -16.85 0.62 11.42
C PRO A 75 -17.80 1.20 12.46
N THR A 76 -18.71 0.36 12.96
CA THR A 76 -19.68 0.76 13.99
C THR A 76 -19.07 0.75 15.40
N THR A 77 -17.87 0.18 15.55
CA THR A 77 -17.16 0.04 16.82
C THR A 77 -15.70 0.44 16.68
N GLY A 78 -15.07 0.82 17.78
CA GLY A 78 -13.66 1.17 17.86
C GLY A 78 -13.04 0.75 19.19
N ASN A 79 -11.76 1.06 19.35
CA ASN A 79 -10.93 0.61 20.46
C ASN A 79 -10.21 1.80 21.12
N ASN A 80 -9.97 1.69 22.43
CA ASN A 80 -9.02 2.53 23.15
C ASN A 80 -8.14 1.65 24.03
N TYR A 81 -6.93 1.39 23.55
CA TYR A 81 -5.97 0.53 24.23
C TYR A 81 -5.45 1.11 25.56
N ASN A 82 -5.44 2.44 25.73
CA ASN A 82 -5.01 3.06 26.99
C ASN A 82 -6.02 2.85 28.11
N LEU A 83 -7.31 2.80 27.76
CA LEU A 83 -8.41 2.59 28.70
C LEU A 83 -8.88 1.13 28.75
N ASN A 84 -8.27 0.22 27.98
CA ASN A 84 -8.72 -1.18 27.81
C ASN A 84 -10.18 -1.29 27.33
N ILE A 85 -10.61 -0.38 26.44
CA ILE A 85 -11.91 -0.41 25.79
C ILE A 85 -11.74 -1.08 24.43
N PHE A 86 -12.54 -2.12 24.16
CA PHE A 86 -12.47 -2.89 22.92
C PHE A 86 -13.86 -3.04 22.32
N ASP A 87 -13.95 -2.94 21.00
CA ASP A 87 -15.19 -3.08 20.23
C ASP A 87 -16.36 -2.22 20.77
N ALA A 88 -16.05 -1.04 21.32
CA ALA A 88 -17.06 -0.13 21.84
C ALA A 88 -17.75 0.62 20.70
N PRO A 89 -19.07 0.77 20.72
CA PRO A 89 -19.79 1.45 19.66
C PRO A 89 -19.43 2.93 19.60
N PHE A 90 -19.25 3.45 18.39
CA PHE A 90 -19.15 4.89 18.19
C PHE A 90 -20.50 5.55 18.49
N ALA A 91 -20.50 6.50 19.43
CA ALA A 91 -21.60 7.44 19.63
C ALA A 91 -21.50 8.62 18.66
N SER A 92 -20.28 9.03 18.30
CA SER A 92 -20.02 10.03 17.26
C SER A 92 -18.67 9.82 16.61
N ILE A 93 -18.53 10.20 15.34
CA ILE A 93 -17.27 10.22 14.61
C ILE A 93 -16.79 11.66 14.56
N THR A 94 -15.53 11.86 14.94
CA THR A 94 -14.92 13.18 15.10
C THR A 94 -13.82 13.45 14.07
N GLY A 95 -13.22 12.41 13.47
CA GLY A 95 -12.13 12.57 12.50
C GLY A 95 -11.93 11.35 11.62
N SER A 96 -11.28 11.58 10.47
CA SER A 96 -10.74 10.53 9.63
C SER A 96 -9.37 10.93 9.07
N ASN A 97 -8.42 10.00 8.96
CA ASN A 97 -7.10 10.29 8.40
C ASN A 97 -6.66 9.17 7.45
N LEU A 98 -6.10 9.54 6.30
CA LEU A 98 -5.57 8.56 5.36
C LEU A 98 -4.14 8.15 5.75
N PHE A 99 -3.88 6.85 5.76
CA PHE A 99 -2.56 6.30 6.06
C PHE A 99 -2.14 5.24 5.04
N VAL A 100 -0.83 4.99 4.99
CA VAL A 100 -0.25 3.83 4.32
C VAL A 100 0.23 2.87 5.39
N SER A 101 -0.23 1.63 5.35
CA SER A 101 0.21 0.59 6.26
C SER A 101 1.22 -0.33 5.62
N ARG A 102 2.06 -0.92 6.45
CA ARG A 102 2.87 -2.06 6.10
C ARG A 102 3.03 -2.93 7.32
N ASN A 103 3.20 -4.22 7.12
CA ASN A 103 3.84 -5.03 8.14
C ASN A 103 5.33 -5.16 7.82
N CYS A 104 6.07 -5.64 8.80
CA CYS A 104 7.49 -5.89 8.67
C CYS A 104 7.77 -7.34 8.28
N SER A 105 6.97 -7.88 7.35
CA SER A 105 7.13 -9.24 6.85
C SER A 105 7.94 -9.24 5.54
N GLY A 106 8.59 -10.37 5.27
CA GLY A 106 9.49 -10.52 4.13
C GLY A 106 10.96 -10.49 4.54
N ASN A 107 11.83 -10.32 3.56
CA ASN A 107 13.29 -10.39 3.74
C ASN A 107 14.05 -9.19 3.14
N PHE A 108 13.34 -8.14 2.72
CA PHE A 108 13.98 -6.86 2.34
C PHE A 108 14.72 -6.23 3.55
N GLY A 109 14.11 -6.32 4.73
CA GLY A 109 14.68 -5.85 6.00
C GLY A 109 14.90 -6.98 6.99
N ASN A 110 15.33 -6.63 8.21
CA ASN A 110 15.34 -7.54 9.35
C ASN A 110 14.16 -7.18 10.27
N GLY A 111 12.98 -7.69 9.93
CA GLY A 111 11.73 -7.22 10.53
C GLY A 111 11.52 -5.73 10.21
N CYS A 112 11.21 -4.91 11.22
CA CYS A 112 10.99 -3.48 11.04
C CYS A 112 12.28 -2.66 10.98
N SER A 113 13.43 -3.31 11.13
CA SER A 113 14.74 -2.68 11.06
C SER A 113 15.34 -2.82 9.67
N ALA A 114 16.29 -1.94 9.35
CA ALA A 114 17.08 -2.06 8.13
C ALA A 114 17.75 -3.45 8.06
N GLY A 115 17.69 -4.05 6.88
CA GLY A 115 18.43 -5.26 6.53
C GLY A 115 19.28 -4.96 5.31
N GLU A 116 19.10 -5.74 4.26
CA GLU A 116 19.73 -5.44 2.96
C GLU A 116 19.23 -4.11 2.39
N TYR A 117 17.95 -3.80 2.64
CA TYR A 117 17.33 -2.54 2.30
C TYR A 117 16.93 -1.78 3.57
N THR A 118 17.17 -0.47 3.51
CA THR A 118 16.44 0.52 4.30
C THR A 118 15.08 0.75 3.68
N ILE A 119 14.05 0.90 4.51
CA ILE A 119 12.68 1.09 4.04
C ILE A 119 12.19 2.46 4.47
N GLU A 120 12.13 3.40 3.52
CA GLU A 120 11.57 4.71 3.80
C GLU A 120 10.05 4.61 3.94
N GLN A 121 9.54 5.09 5.07
CA GLN A 121 8.11 5.35 5.24
C GLN A 121 7.88 6.80 4.86
N GLY A 122 6.92 7.02 3.97
CA GLY A 122 6.34 8.33 3.80
C GLY A 122 5.76 8.78 5.12
N THR A 123 5.84 10.07 5.38
CA THR A 123 5.47 10.67 6.66
C THR A 123 3.95 10.80 6.86
N SER A 124 3.15 9.82 6.40
CA SER A 124 1.68 9.80 6.36
C SER A 124 1.03 10.79 5.36
N THR A 125 -0.25 10.55 5.05
CA THR A 125 -0.94 10.70 3.75
C THR A 125 -0.61 9.58 2.76
N TRP A 126 -1.63 9.08 2.03
CA TRP A 126 -1.39 8.26 0.83
C TRP A 126 -0.39 9.05 -0.02
N PHE A 127 0.82 8.51 -0.20
CA PHE A 127 1.95 9.28 -0.74
C PHE A 127 1.50 10.05 -2.00
N GLN A 128 1.71 11.36 -2.00
CA GLN A 128 1.51 12.22 -3.15
C GLN A 128 0.07 12.31 -3.68
N ILE A 129 -0.96 11.98 -2.88
CA ILE A 129 -2.33 12.28 -3.32
C ILE A 129 -2.53 13.79 -3.40
N GLU A 130 -3.04 14.25 -4.54
CA GLU A 130 -3.57 15.61 -4.67
C GLU A 130 -4.93 15.66 -3.95
N GLN A 131 -5.12 16.66 -3.10
CA GLN A 131 -6.36 16.89 -2.36
C GLN A 131 -7.10 18.10 -2.97
N PRO A 132 -8.42 18.02 -3.16
CA PRO A 132 -9.31 16.91 -2.83
C PRO A 132 -9.09 15.69 -3.75
N PHE A 133 -9.29 14.51 -3.19
CA PHE A 133 -9.15 13.24 -3.89
C PHE A 133 -10.52 12.62 -4.14
N THR A 134 -10.76 12.16 -5.36
CA THR A 134 -12.00 11.46 -5.74
C THR A 134 -11.67 10.28 -6.64
N MET A 135 -12.30 9.14 -6.37
CA MET A 135 -12.33 7.98 -7.26
C MET A 135 -13.77 7.59 -7.55
N THR A 136 -14.10 7.53 -8.83
CA THR A 136 -15.42 7.11 -9.30
C THR A 136 -15.53 5.58 -9.38
N ALA A 137 -16.76 5.07 -9.47
CA ALA A 137 -17.02 3.64 -9.62
C ALA A 137 -16.30 3.06 -10.85
N GLY A 138 -15.65 1.90 -10.70
CA GLY A 138 -14.86 1.25 -11.75
C GLY A 138 -13.50 1.88 -12.02
N GLU A 139 -13.13 2.95 -11.33
CA GLU A 139 -11.85 3.62 -11.49
C GLU A 139 -10.70 2.85 -10.82
N SER A 140 -9.50 2.97 -11.38
CA SER A 140 -8.27 2.48 -10.76
C SER A 140 -7.21 3.57 -10.71
N ARG A 141 -6.45 3.58 -9.61
CA ARG A 141 -5.36 4.54 -9.35
C ARG A 141 -4.15 3.83 -8.75
N TYR A 142 -2.97 4.37 -9.04
CA TYR A 142 -1.71 3.85 -8.53
C TYR A 142 -1.24 4.63 -7.32
N PHE A 143 -0.72 3.94 -6.31
CA PHE A 143 -0.19 4.52 -5.09
C PHE A 143 1.18 3.94 -4.80
N LEU A 144 2.13 4.79 -4.42
CA LEU A 144 3.39 4.32 -3.88
C LEU A 144 3.13 3.85 -2.44
N LEU A 145 3.46 2.60 -2.16
CA LEU A 145 3.22 1.96 -0.86
C LEU A 145 4.48 1.86 -0.01
N ALA A 146 5.64 1.67 -0.65
CA ALA A 146 6.94 1.61 0.01
C ALA A 146 8.05 1.92 -0.97
N GLU A 147 9.17 2.41 -0.44
CA GLU A 147 10.44 2.55 -1.16
C GLU A 147 11.54 1.82 -0.39
N PHE A 148 12.25 0.93 -1.09
CA PHE A 148 13.34 0.13 -0.56
C PHE A 148 14.66 0.62 -1.17
N THR A 149 15.52 1.21 -0.35
CA THR A 149 16.84 1.72 -0.74
C THR A 149 17.92 0.79 -0.18
N PRO A 150 18.84 0.25 -1.00
CA PRO A 150 19.93 -0.61 -0.51
C PRO A 150 20.74 0.07 0.61
N THR A 151 20.87 -0.58 1.76
CA THR A 151 21.46 0.02 2.98
C THR A 151 22.89 0.48 2.77
N ASP A 152 23.71 -0.33 2.11
CA ASP A 152 25.13 -0.05 1.85
C ASP A 152 25.39 0.40 0.40
N GLY A 153 24.37 0.95 -0.26
CA GLY A 153 24.41 1.39 -1.66
C GLY A 153 24.37 0.27 -2.69
N SER A 154 24.41 -1.00 -2.26
CA SER A 154 24.22 -2.18 -3.09
C SER A 154 23.60 -3.30 -2.27
N ALA A 155 22.65 -4.03 -2.84
CA ALA A 155 22.06 -5.23 -2.28
C ALA A 155 22.74 -6.51 -2.84
N ALA A 156 22.83 -7.55 -2.02
CA ALA A 156 23.32 -8.85 -2.41
C ALA A 156 22.37 -9.50 -3.45
N PRO A 157 22.90 -10.29 -4.40
CA PRO A 157 22.05 -11.03 -5.33
C PRO A 157 21.16 -12.03 -4.58
N GLY A 158 19.89 -12.11 -4.98
CA GLY A 158 18.91 -12.99 -4.34
C GLY A 158 17.47 -12.57 -4.60
N ASP A 159 16.54 -13.37 -4.11
CA ASP A 159 15.11 -13.08 -4.16
C ASP A 159 14.66 -12.36 -2.89
N TYR A 160 14.11 -11.16 -3.07
CA TYR A 160 13.54 -10.35 -2.01
C TYR A 160 12.03 -10.35 -2.11
N ILE A 161 11.36 -10.70 -1.02
CA ILE A 161 9.91 -10.82 -0.91
C ILE A 161 9.39 -9.83 0.13
N PHE A 162 8.28 -9.19 -0.20
CA PHE A 162 7.52 -8.27 0.65
C PHE A 162 6.04 -8.61 0.54
N TYR A 163 5.40 -8.94 1.67
CA TYR A 163 4.03 -9.45 1.63
C TYR A 163 2.98 -8.36 1.82
N THR A 164 3.08 -7.52 2.85
CA THR A 164 1.93 -6.69 3.24
C THR A 164 2.27 -5.22 3.23
N ALA A 165 1.69 -4.53 2.26
CA ALA A 165 1.42 -3.11 2.32
C ALA A 165 -0.05 -2.85 2.07
N GLY A 166 -0.52 -1.71 2.55
CA GLY A 166 -1.89 -1.31 2.47
C GLY A 166 -2.08 0.19 2.43
N LEU A 167 -3.30 0.56 2.07
CA LEU A 167 -3.84 1.90 2.23
C LEU A 167 -4.94 1.79 3.27
N GLY A 168 -5.09 2.79 4.13
CA GLY A 168 -6.14 2.76 5.12
C GLY A 168 -6.67 4.13 5.47
N ILE A 169 -7.76 4.08 6.24
CA ILE A 169 -8.49 5.20 6.79
C ILE A 169 -8.57 4.94 8.29
N ASP A 170 -7.89 5.76 9.07
CA ASP A 170 -8.05 5.81 10.52
C ASP A 170 -9.28 6.65 10.83
N ILE A 171 -10.13 6.16 11.71
CA ILE A 171 -11.40 6.77 12.09
C ILE A 171 -11.35 7.00 13.58
N SER A 172 -11.53 8.25 13.98
CA SER A 172 -11.56 8.66 15.38
C SER A 172 -12.95 9.15 15.76
N GLY A 173 -13.34 8.88 17.00
CA GLY A 173 -14.66 9.24 17.50
C GLY A 173 -14.76 9.09 19.01
N LEU A 174 -15.97 9.23 19.51
CA LEU A 174 -16.31 9.08 20.92
C LEU A 174 -17.29 7.92 21.11
N ASP A 175 -17.15 7.18 22.20
CA ASP A 175 -18.17 6.24 22.68
C ASP A 175 -19.28 6.95 23.49
N ALA A 176 -20.22 6.17 24.04
CA ALA A 176 -21.35 6.71 24.81
C ALA A 176 -20.95 7.41 26.13
N ASP A 177 -19.76 7.13 26.64
CA ASP A 177 -19.21 7.69 27.88
C ASP A 177 -18.25 8.86 27.61
N ASN A 178 -18.17 9.33 26.34
CA ASN A 178 -17.23 10.33 25.83
C ASN A 178 -15.75 9.92 25.91
N ASN A 179 -15.44 8.63 25.91
CA ASN A 179 -14.06 8.19 25.71
C ASN A 179 -13.72 8.24 24.23
N GLU A 180 -12.52 8.72 23.90
CA GLU A 180 -11.99 8.62 22.54
C GLU A 180 -11.77 7.16 22.18
N ILE A 181 -12.24 6.75 21.01
CA ILE A 181 -12.00 5.42 20.43
C ILE A 181 -11.60 5.57 18.97
N THR A 182 -10.80 4.64 18.47
CA THR A 182 -10.36 4.61 17.07
C THR A 182 -10.66 3.27 16.41
N SER A 183 -10.86 3.30 15.10
CA SER A 183 -10.95 2.10 14.28
C SER A 183 -10.28 2.35 12.94
N GLU A 184 -9.92 1.29 12.24
CA GLU A 184 -9.32 1.39 10.92
C GLU A 184 -10.15 0.64 9.87
N VAL A 185 -10.13 1.18 8.66
CA VAL A 185 -10.51 0.46 7.44
C VAL A 185 -9.27 0.35 6.58
N ALA A 186 -8.80 -0.87 6.32
CA ALA A 186 -7.57 -1.10 5.58
C ALA A 186 -7.84 -1.92 4.30
N PHE A 187 -7.25 -1.45 3.21
CA PHE A 187 -7.13 -2.17 1.94
C PHE A 187 -5.72 -2.75 1.89
N ILE A 188 -5.60 -4.07 1.90
CA ILE A 188 -4.32 -4.77 1.97
C ILE A 188 -4.02 -5.42 0.62
N ALA A 189 -2.82 -5.17 0.08
CA ALA A 189 -2.40 -5.70 -1.22
C ALA A 189 -2.19 -7.22 -1.19
N CYS A 190 -1.66 -7.74 -0.08
CA CYS A 190 -1.43 -9.16 0.12
C CYS A 190 -1.24 -9.49 1.61
N SER A 191 -1.74 -10.67 2.01
CA SER A 191 -1.69 -11.14 3.40
C SER A 191 -0.30 -11.64 3.75
N SER A 192 0.09 -11.52 5.02
CA SER A 192 1.38 -12.01 5.49
C SER A 192 1.54 -13.50 5.24
N GLY A 193 2.61 -13.89 4.55
CA GLY A 193 2.91 -15.30 4.25
C GLY A 193 2.17 -15.89 3.06
N ASP A 194 1.33 -15.13 2.36
CA ASP A 194 0.73 -15.57 1.10
C ASP A 194 1.67 -15.25 -0.07
N GLU A 195 2.44 -16.24 -0.51
CA GLU A 195 3.37 -16.09 -1.63
C GLU A 195 2.66 -15.84 -2.98
N SER A 196 1.36 -16.18 -3.10
CA SER A 196 0.64 -16.06 -4.38
C SER A 196 0.37 -14.62 -4.80
N CYS A 197 0.34 -13.70 -3.84
CA CYS A 197 0.11 -12.28 -4.05
C CYS A 197 1.31 -11.40 -3.65
N ALA A 198 2.41 -12.00 -3.18
CA ALA A 198 3.53 -11.26 -2.63
C ALA A 198 4.28 -10.45 -3.69
N PHE A 199 4.82 -9.30 -3.28
CA PHE A 199 5.74 -8.54 -4.10
C PHE A 199 7.15 -9.16 -4.01
N THR A 200 7.72 -9.53 -5.15
CA THR A 200 9.04 -10.16 -5.26
C THR A 200 9.95 -9.40 -6.23
N ARG A 201 11.21 -9.23 -5.84
CA ARG A 201 12.28 -8.74 -6.72
C ARG A 201 13.49 -9.66 -6.65
N THR A 202 13.93 -10.13 -7.81
CA THR A 202 15.19 -10.86 -7.95
C THR A 202 16.30 -9.86 -8.24
N VAL A 203 17.19 -9.65 -7.28
CA VAL A 203 18.38 -8.83 -7.49
C VAL A 203 19.42 -9.64 -8.25
N SER A 204 19.76 -9.18 -9.45
CA SER A 204 20.76 -9.85 -10.29
C SER A 204 22.18 -9.52 -9.83
N ALA A 205 23.10 -10.48 -9.95
CA ALA A 205 24.52 -10.17 -9.77
C ALA A 205 24.99 -9.20 -10.86
N VAL A 206 25.69 -8.13 -10.48
CA VAL A 206 26.32 -7.23 -11.46
C VAL A 206 27.30 -8.06 -12.28
N PRO A 207 27.13 -8.17 -13.62
CA PRO A 207 28.14 -8.78 -14.45
C PRO A 207 29.42 -7.99 -14.26
N ILE A 208 30.47 -8.65 -13.74
CA ILE A 208 31.76 -8.00 -13.55
C ILE A 208 32.14 -7.39 -14.90
N PRO A 209 32.32 -6.05 -15.00
CA PRO A 209 32.57 -5.41 -16.28
C PRO A 209 33.72 -6.12 -16.98
N THR A 210 33.62 -6.35 -18.28
CA THR A 210 34.70 -6.94 -19.07
C THR A 210 36.02 -6.19 -18.85
N ALA A 211 35.94 -4.90 -18.50
CA ALA A 211 37.07 -4.08 -18.07
C ALA A 211 37.86 -4.66 -16.88
N ALA A 212 37.23 -5.30 -15.89
CA ALA A 212 37.96 -5.94 -14.79
C ALA A 212 38.72 -7.20 -15.26
N TRP A 213 38.12 -7.96 -16.18
CA TRP A 213 38.81 -9.07 -16.85
C TRP A 213 39.96 -8.57 -17.73
N LEU A 214 39.77 -7.45 -18.43
CA LEU A 214 40.82 -6.79 -19.22
C LEU A 214 41.94 -6.23 -18.33
N PHE A 215 41.60 -5.66 -17.18
CA PHE A 215 42.60 -5.21 -16.21
C PHE A 215 43.40 -6.38 -15.63
N THR A 216 42.72 -7.46 -15.25
CA THR A 216 43.37 -8.66 -14.70
C THR A 216 44.27 -9.33 -15.74
N SER A 217 43.78 -9.50 -16.97
CA SER A 217 44.58 -10.05 -18.08
C SER A 217 45.73 -9.14 -18.50
N GLY A 218 45.53 -7.81 -18.50
CA GLY A 218 46.59 -6.83 -18.72
C GLY A 218 47.68 -6.89 -17.67
N LEU A 219 47.31 -7.00 -16.39
CA LEU A 219 48.25 -7.12 -15.27
C LEU A 219 49.08 -8.40 -15.38
N LEU A 220 48.44 -9.54 -15.70
CA LEU A 220 49.12 -10.81 -15.92
C LEU A 220 50.06 -10.75 -17.13
N GLY A 221 49.66 -10.07 -18.21
CA GLY A 221 50.51 -9.84 -19.39
C GLY A 221 51.77 -9.04 -19.08
N LEU A 222 51.65 -7.98 -18.28
CA LEU A 222 52.79 -7.12 -17.87
C LEU A 222 53.79 -7.88 -16.99
N LEU A 223 53.30 -8.70 -16.04
CA LEU A 223 54.17 -9.55 -15.21
C LEU A 223 54.92 -10.60 -16.05
N GLY A 224 54.27 -11.17 -17.06
CA GLY A 224 54.91 -12.08 -18.02
C GLY A 224 56.00 -11.41 -18.86
N PHE A 225 55.78 -10.18 -19.31
CA PHE A 225 56.73 -9.44 -20.13
C PHE A 225 57.99 -9.01 -19.36
N SER A 226 57.84 -8.70 -18.06
CA SER A 226 58.97 -8.32 -17.19
C SER A 226 59.97 -9.47 -16.97
N ARG A 227 59.48 -10.71 -16.80
CA ARG A 227 60.33 -11.90 -16.58
C ARG A 227 61.24 -12.23 -17.77
N ASN A 228 60.79 -12.03 -19.00
CA ASN A 228 61.62 -12.29 -20.18
C ASN A 228 62.76 -11.29 -20.36
N LYS A 229 62.67 -10.11 -19.74
CA LYS A 229 63.73 -9.09 -19.82
C LYS A 229 64.91 -9.41 -18.90
N GLN A 230 64.68 -10.06 -17.76
CA GLN A 230 65.75 -10.51 -16.85
C GLN A 230 66.54 -11.71 -17.41
N ASN A 231 65.88 -12.62 -18.14
CA ASN A 231 66.55 -13.82 -18.68
C ASN A 231 67.38 -13.57 -19.95
N ARG A 232 67.37 -12.36 -20.52
CA ARG A 232 68.13 -11.99 -21.74
C ARG A 232 69.37 -11.12 -21.47
N SER A 233 69.68 -10.85 -20.20
CA SER A 233 70.84 -10.03 -19.79
C SER A 233 71.93 -10.85 -19.07
N ALA A 234 71.94 -12.17 -19.26
CA ALA A 234 73.04 -13.07 -18.91
C ALA A 234 73.54 -13.75 -20.19
#